data_AF-A0A3D5YU08-F1
#
_entry.id   AF-A0A3D5YU08-F1
#
_cell.length_a   1.000
_cell.length_b   1.000
_cell.length_c   1.000
_cell.angle_alpha   90.00
_cell.angle_beta   90.00
_cell.angle_gamma   90.00
#
_symmetry.space_group_name_H-M   'P 1'
#
loop_
_entity.id
_entity.type
_entity.pdbx_description
1 polymer ?
#
loop_
_entity_poly.entity_id
_entity_poly.type
_entity_poly.pdbx_seq_one_letter_code
_entity_poly.pdbx_strand_id
1 'polypeptide(L)'
;MGINATNTPNVSGKFPINSSGYLDKNVLTTFTTDQVHGENKLNGKVIIPDNIYESQFMASSPVQFYNNFIKYNGSKLVTDESGMLKNNYYQNFADYPLVAVIHDDDQLDAFHVVLDSSNWNFINEQALYSKYLNLSYEHLTNKQWLGLQSIYASIPSALTRVIHGNHWFFIGENGARQTAQAIQEEEQSVHKIKQELTNPAYNNDEGIFTRIK
;
A
#
# COMPACT_ATOMS: atom_id res chain seq x y z
N MET A 1 7.50 19.30 6.91
CA MET A 1 8.82 18.65 6.87
C MET A 1 8.82 17.76 5.64
N GLY A 2 9.68 18.05 4.66
CA GLY A 2 9.68 17.36 3.37
C GLY A 2 10.15 15.91 3.53
N ILE A 3 9.40 14.98 2.94
CA ILE A 3 9.74 13.57 2.85
C ILE A 3 10.92 13.47 1.88
N ASN A 4 12.14 13.34 2.41
CA ASN A 4 13.31 12.96 1.61
C ASN A 4 13.24 11.45 1.39
N ALA A 5 12.59 11.05 0.30
CA ALA A 5 12.60 9.69 -0.21
C ALA A 5 14.00 9.37 -0.76
N THR A 6 14.93 8.95 0.10
CA THR A 6 16.30 8.56 -0.30
C THR A 6 16.36 7.16 -0.93
N ASN A 7 15.23 6.45 -1.05
CA ASN A 7 15.10 5.26 -1.89
C ASN A 7 14.24 5.48 -3.15
N THR A 8 13.71 6.69 -3.38
CA THR A 8 13.44 7.07 -4.78
C THR A 8 14.79 7.36 -5.43
N PRO A 9 15.12 6.78 -6.60
CA PRO A 9 16.34 7.13 -7.31
C PRO A 9 16.43 8.64 -7.40
N ASN A 10 17.58 9.18 -6.97
CA ASN A 10 17.90 10.60 -6.83
C ASN A 10 17.15 11.47 -7.88
N VAL A 11 16.01 12.01 -7.47
CA VAL A 11 15.00 12.76 -8.26
C VAL A 11 15.54 14.10 -8.80
N SER A 12 16.78 14.46 -8.44
CA SER A 12 17.51 15.61 -8.98
C SER A 12 18.25 15.30 -10.30
N GLY A 13 18.36 14.02 -10.66
CA GLY A 13 18.85 13.58 -11.96
C GLY A 13 17.79 13.76 -13.03
N LYS A 14 18.18 14.18 -14.24
CA LYS A 14 17.30 14.19 -15.41
C LYS A 14 16.69 12.79 -15.57
N PHE A 15 15.40 12.64 -15.29
CA PHE A 15 14.68 11.44 -15.68
C PHE A 15 14.79 11.30 -17.19
N PRO A 16 15.44 10.25 -17.73
CA PRO A 16 15.44 10.04 -19.15
C PRO A 16 13.98 9.75 -19.55
N ILE A 17 13.40 10.70 -20.26
CA ILE A 17 12.07 10.58 -20.84
C ILE A 17 12.22 10.27 -22.32
N ASN A 18 11.41 9.36 -22.83
CA ASN A 18 11.35 9.11 -24.26
C ASN A 18 10.61 10.25 -24.98
N SER A 19 10.62 10.23 -26.31
CA SER A 19 9.96 11.24 -27.15
C SER A 19 8.44 11.30 -26.96
N SER A 20 7.84 10.28 -26.36
CA SER A 20 6.42 10.22 -26.02
C SER A 20 6.12 10.72 -24.60
N GLY A 21 7.13 11.17 -23.84
CA GLY A 21 6.94 11.75 -22.51
C GLY A 21 6.89 10.76 -21.36
N TYR A 22 7.20 9.49 -21.61
CA TYR A 22 7.25 8.44 -20.60
C TYR A 22 8.66 8.30 -20.04
N LEU A 23 8.75 7.89 -18.78
CA LEU A 23 10.01 7.48 -18.19
C LEU A 23 10.57 6.29 -18.98
N ASP A 24 11.86 6.34 -19.32
CA ASP A 24 12.53 5.23 -19.99
C ASP A 24 12.51 3.99 -19.09
N LYS A 25 12.17 2.84 -19.69
CA LYS A 25 12.05 1.56 -18.96
C LYS A 25 13.36 1.16 -18.27
N ASN A 26 14.50 1.61 -18.80
CA ASN A 26 15.84 1.26 -18.31
C ASN A 26 16.17 1.91 -16.96
N VAL A 27 15.38 2.90 -16.51
CA VAL A 27 15.63 3.62 -15.25
C VAL A 27 15.54 2.70 -14.03
N LEU A 28 14.71 1.66 -14.10
CA LEU A 28 14.46 0.74 -12.98
C LEU A 28 14.93 -0.69 -13.28
N THR A 29 15.56 -0.93 -14.42
CA THR A 29 15.86 -2.29 -14.87
C THR A 29 16.83 -2.99 -13.93
N THR A 30 17.90 -2.34 -13.48
CA THR A 30 18.85 -2.99 -12.54
C THR A 30 18.17 -3.37 -11.22
N PHE A 31 17.44 -2.43 -10.61
CA PHE A 31 16.72 -2.70 -9.37
C PHE A 31 15.72 -3.85 -9.52
N THR A 32 14.90 -3.83 -10.56
CA THR A 32 13.82 -4.82 -10.68
C THR A 32 14.31 -6.19 -11.18
N THR A 33 15.37 -6.25 -11.99
CA THR A 33 15.99 -7.51 -12.43
C THR A 33 16.71 -8.21 -11.27
N ASP A 34 17.44 -7.47 -10.42
CA ASP A 34 18.11 -8.03 -9.25
C ASP A 34 17.11 -8.71 -8.29
N GLN A 35 15.92 -8.14 -8.15
CA GLN A 35 14.83 -8.69 -7.34
C GLN A 35 14.30 -10.01 -7.94
N VAL A 36 14.10 -10.09 -9.27
CA VAL A 36 13.72 -11.35 -9.95
C VAL A 36 14.80 -12.42 -9.79
N HIS A 37 16.08 -12.04 -9.84
CA HIS A 37 17.20 -12.97 -9.59
C HIS A 37 17.23 -13.46 -8.14
N GLY A 38 16.89 -12.60 -7.18
CA GLY A 38 16.68 -12.99 -5.78
C GLY A 38 15.64 -14.09 -5.64
N GLU A 39 14.48 -13.92 -6.28
CA GLU A 39 13.41 -14.92 -6.27
C GLU A 39 13.80 -16.22 -6.96
N ASN A 40 14.54 -16.15 -8.08
CA ASN A 40 15.08 -17.35 -8.74
C ASN A 40 15.98 -18.15 -7.78
N LYS A 41 16.81 -17.47 -7.00
CA LYS A 41 17.69 -18.10 -6.00
C LYS A 41 16.90 -18.73 -4.86
N LEU A 42 15.88 -18.04 -4.33
CA LEU A 42 14.99 -18.57 -3.28
C LEU A 42 14.23 -19.82 -3.75
N ASN A 43 13.85 -19.86 -5.02
CA ASN A 43 13.14 -20.99 -5.61
C ASN A 43 14.05 -22.08 -6.21
N GLY A 44 15.38 -21.86 -6.21
CA GLY A 44 16.38 -22.81 -6.75
C GLY A 44 16.29 -23.05 -8.26
N LYS A 45 15.55 -22.20 -9.00
CA LYS A 45 15.33 -22.31 -10.45
C LYS A 45 15.02 -20.96 -11.05
N VAL A 46 15.22 -20.83 -12.37
CA VAL A 46 14.75 -19.66 -13.11
C VAL A 46 13.23 -19.70 -13.24
N ILE A 47 12.55 -18.74 -12.63
CA ILE A 47 11.10 -18.53 -12.68
C ILE A 47 10.74 -17.73 -13.93
N ILE A 48 11.42 -16.61 -14.15
CA ILE A 48 11.25 -15.73 -15.31
C ILE A 48 12.64 -15.51 -15.92
N PRO A 49 12.89 -15.95 -17.17
CA PRO A 49 14.14 -15.65 -17.87
C PRO A 49 14.30 -14.15 -18.16
N ASP A 50 15.52 -13.63 -18.10
CA ASP A 50 15.82 -12.18 -18.27
C ASP A 50 15.25 -11.61 -19.57
N ASN A 51 15.44 -12.31 -20.69
CA ASN A 51 14.93 -11.87 -21.99
C ASN A 51 13.40 -11.79 -22.03
N ILE A 52 12.70 -12.63 -21.25
CA ILE A 52 11.24 -12.58 -21.10
C ILE A 52 10.84 -11.43 -20.18
N TYR A 53 11.52 -11.26 -19.06
CA TYR A 53 11.27 -10.16 -18.13
C TYR A 53 11.42 -8.79 -18.82
N GLU A 54 12.54 -8.58 -19.52
CA GLU A 54 12.85 -7.33 -20.23
C GLU A 54 11.89 -7.00 -21.38
N SER A 55 11.35 -8.03 -22.05
CA SER A 55 10.48 -7.86 -23.21
C SER A 55 9.00 -7.80 -22.86
N GLN A 56 8.56 -8.42 -21.77
CA GLN A 56 7.14 -8.56 -21.43
C GLN A 56 6.70 -7.79 -20.18
N PHE A 57 7.61 -7.52 -19.23
CA PHE A 57 7.28 -6.88 -17.95
C PHE A 57 7.82 -5.46 -17.86
N MET A 58 8.91 -5.15 -18.57
CA MET A 58 9.51 -3.83 -18.57
C MET A 58 8.91 -2.92 -19.64
N ALA A 59 8.26 -1.86 -19.18
CA ALA A 59 7.63 -0.85 -20.03
C ALA A 59 8.03 0.57 -19.59
N SER A 60 7.99 1.49 -20.55
CA SER A 60 8.06 2.91 -20.24
C SER A 60 6.77 3.33 -19.54
N SER A 61 6.90 4.00 -18.40
CA SER A 61 5.76 4.34 -17.55
C SER A 61 5.60 5.85 -17.42
N PRO A 62 4.37 6.37 -17.23
CA PRO A 62 4.15 7.77 -16.89
C PRO A 62 5.00 8.17 -15.68
N VAL A 63 5.66 9.33 -15.77
CA VAL A 63 6.52 9.83 -14.68
C VAL A 63 5.74 10.02 -13.37
N GLN A 64 4.43 10.27 -13.49
CA GLN A 64 3.52 10.44 -12.36
C GLN A 64 3.42 9.20 -11.48
N PHE A 65 3.65 7.99 -12.00
CA PHE A 65 3.66 6.78 -11.16
C PHE A 65 4.74 6.81 -10.09
N TYR A 66 5.86 7.49 -10.34
CA TYR A 66 6.99 7.55 -9.42
C TYR A 66 7.04 8.86 -8.65
N ASN A 67 6.44 9.92 -9.20
CA ASN A 67 6.43 11.23 -8.59
C ASN A 67 5.19 12.02 -9.00
N ASN A 68 4.22 12.10 -8.09
CA ASN A 68 2.96 12.83 -8.28
C ASN A 68 3.16 14.36 -8.39
N PHE A 69 4.36 14.90 -8.13
CA PHE A 69 4.64 16.33 -8.22
C PHE A 69 5.06 16.78 -9.63
N ILE A 70 5.27 15.86 -10.58
CA ILE A 70 5.77 16.19 -11.92
C ILE A 70 4.90 15.59 -13.01
N LYS A 71 4.72 16.33 -14.10
CA LYS A 71 4.05 15.87 -15.32
C LYS A 71 4.84 16.22 -16.56
N TYR A 72 4.62 15.47 -17.63
CA TYR A 72 5.05 15.84 -18.96
C TYR A 72 4.02 16.77 -19.62
N ASN A 73 4.45 17.92 -20.17
CA ASN A 73 3.57 18.89 -20.81
C ASN A 73 3.56 18.83 -22.35
N GLY A 74 4.15 17.79 -22.94
CA GLY A 74 4.37 17.68 -24.40
C GLY A 74 5.76 18.14 -24.87
N SER A 75 6.59 18.69 -23.98
CA SER A 75 7.98 19.07 -24.31
C SER A 75 8.98 18.76 -23.21
N LYS A 76 8.60 18.95 -21.93
CA LYS A 76 9.47 18.74 -20.77
C LYS A 76 8.66 18.32 -19.56
N LEU A 77 9.38 17.85 -18.54
CA LEU A 77 8.85 17.67 -17.20
C LEU A 77 8.65 19.03 -16.53
N VAL A 78 7.48 19.21 -15.91
CA VAL A 78 7.10 20.42 -15.16
C VAL A 78 6.43 20.00 -13.86
N THR A 79 6.49 20.85 -12.83
CA THR A 79 5.74 20.64 -11.59
C THR A 79 4.23 20.66 -11.85
N ASP A 80 3.48 19.78 -11.18
CA ASP A 80 2.02 19.65 -11.29
C ASP A 80 1.28 19.90 -9.97
N GLU A 81 1.38 21.13 -9.45
CA GLU A 81 0.75 21.50 -8.17
C GLU A 81 -0.77 21.37 -8.19
N SER A 82 -1.41 21.68 -9.33
CA SER A 82 -2.87 21.56 -9.47
C SER A 82 -3.33 20.10 -9.59
N GLY A 83 -2.56 19.25 -10.27
CA GLY A 83 -2.80 17.80 -10.30
C GLY A 83 -2.72 17.17 -8.91
N MET A 84 -1.74 17.59 -8.09
CA MET A 84 -1.61 17.17 -6.70
C MET A 84 -2.87 17.49 -5.89
N LEU A 85 -3.34 18.75 -5.92
CA LEU A 85 -4.52 19.17 -5.17
C LEU A 85 -5.79 18.44 -5.62
N LYS A 86 -5.90 18.11 -6.91
CA LYS A 86 -7.05 17.41 -7.49
C LYS A 86 -7.04 15.91 -7.19
N ASN A 87 -5.85 15.30 -7.09
CA ASN A 87 -5.65 13.89 -6.77
C ASN A 87 -5.40 13.64 -5.27
N ASN A 88 -5.61 14.64 -4.41
CA ASN A 88 -5.50 14.49 -2.96
C ASN A 88 -6.68 13.68 -2.42
N TYR A 89 -6.67 12.37 -2.69
CA TYR A 89 -7.58 11.40 -2.08
C TYR A 89 -7.52 11.45 -0.54
N TYR A 90 -6.42 11.97 0.04
CA TYR A 90 -6.25 12.21 1.49
C TYR A 90 -7.26 13.19 2.12
N GLN A 91 -8.18 13.80 1.36
CA GLN A 91 -9.18 14.71 1.90
C GLN A 91 -10.45 14.03 2.40
N ASN A 92 -10.74 12.78 2.01
CA ASN A 92 -11.92 12.05 2.51
C ASN A 92 -11.59 10.63 2.98
N PHE A 93 -10.97 10.52 4.15
CA PHE A 93 -10.67 9.23 4.78
C PHE A 93 -11.92 8.37 5.04
N ALA A 94 -13.12 8.96 5.17
CA ALA A 94 -14.34 8.19 5.42
C ALA A 94 -14.70 7.20 4.29
N ASP A 95 -14.27 7.49 3.06
CA ASP A 95 -14.51 6.65 1.89
C ASP A 95 -13.44 5.56 1.71
N TYR A 96 -12.36 5.59 2.48
CA TYR A 96 -11.29 4.61 2.34
C TYR A 96 -11.73 3.25 2.89
N PRO A 97 -11.51 2.17 2.13
CA PRO A 97 -11.70 0.83 2.65
C PRO A 97 -10.63 0.52 3.71
N LEU A 98 -10.96 -0.37 4.64
CA LEU A 98 -9.92 -1.02 5.44
C LEU A 98 -9.05 -1.89 4.53
N VAL A 99 -7.73 -1.72 4.65
CA VAL A 99 -6.73 -2.42 3.85
C VAL A 99 -5.88 -3.28 4.77
N ALA A 100 -5.66 -4.53 4.37
CA ALA A 100 -4.61 -5.36 4.93
C ALA A 100 -3.36 -5.27 4.05
N VAL A 101 -2.19 -5.24 4.68
CA VAL A 101 -0.89 -5.15 4.02
C VAL A 101 -0.25 -6.51 4.02
N ILE A 102 0.18 -6.96 2.85
CA ILE A 102 1.09 -8.09 2.70
C ILE A 102 2.37 -7.52 2.10
N HIS A 103 3.49 -7.68 2.81
CA HIS A 103 4.81 -7.22 2.34
C HIS A 103 5.88 -8.29 2.59
N ASP A 104 7.07 -8.07 2.04
CA ASP A 104 8.20 -8.99 2.10
C ASP A 104 9.12 -8.76 3.31
N ASP A 105 10.26 -9.47 3.34
CA ASP A 105 11.27 -9.37 4.40
C ASP A 105 12.70 -9.08 3.89
N ASP A 106 12.88 -8.73 2.61
CA ASP A 106 14.20 -8.49 2.02
C ASP A 106 14.64 -7.03 2.18
N GLN A 107 15.90 -6.83 2.57
CA GLN A 107 16.54 -5.51 2.61
C GLN A 107 16.60 -4.82 1.25
N LEU A 108 16.56 -5.58 0.14
CA LEU A 108 16.50 -5.00 -1.20
C LEU A 108 15.19 -4.25 -1.42
N ASP A 109 14.13 -4.56 -0.65
CA ASP A 109 12.86 -3.83 -0.66
C ASP A 109 12.60 -3.02 0.62
N ALA A 110 13.68 -2.50 1.22
CA ALA A 110 13.65 -1.82 2.52
C ALA A 110 12.58 -0.71 2.66
N PHE A 111 12.19 -0.05 1.58
CA PHE A 111 11.11 0.96 1.65
C PHE A 111 9.79 0.31 2.06
N HIS A 112 9.38 -0.75 1.37
CA HIS A 112 8.13 -1.45 1.63
C HIS A 112 8.19 -2.18 2.97
N VAL A 113 9.30 -2.88 3.25
CA VAL A 113 9.53 -3.60 4.52
C VAL A 113 9.39 -2.69 5.75
N VAL A 114 9.92 -1.46 5.68
CA VAL A 114 9.94 -0.55 6.83
C VAL A 114 8.68 0.30 6.93
N LEU A 115 8.12 0.73 5.80
CA LEU A 115 7.12 1.82 5.80
C LEU A 115 5.71 1.36 5.49
N ASP A 116 5.47 0.28 4.73
CA ASP A 116 4.12 -0.04 4.27
C ASP A 116 3.16 -0.31 5.43
N SER A 117 3.57 -1.13 6.40
CA SER A 117 2.73 -1.40 7.57
C SER A 117 2.35 -0.11 8.30
N SER A 118 3.31 0.77 8.58
CA SER A 118 3.02 2.02 9.30
C SER A 118 2.16 3.00 8.49
N ASN A 119 2.42 3.15 7.19
CA ASN A 119 1.67 4.03 6.31
C ASN A 119 0.21 3.58 6.16
N TRP A 120 -0.02 2.29 5.91
CA TRP A 120 -1.37 1.75 5.75
C TRP A 120 -2.13 1.67 7.06
N ASN A 121 -1.45 1.38 8.18
CA ASN A 121 -2.09 1.46 9.50
C ASN A 121 -2.54 2.88 9.81
N PHE A 122 -1.73 3.90 9.51
CA PHE A 122 -2.16 5.29 9.62
C PHE A 122 -3.42 5.57 8.77
N ILE A 123 -3.44 5.14 7.51
CA ILE A 123 -4.61 5.32 6.64
C ILE A 123 -5.84 4.61 7.21
N ASN A 124 -5.70 3.37 7.69
CA ASN A 124 -6.78 2.61 8.33
C ASN A 124 -7.32 3.35 9.57
N GLU A 125 -6.45 3.83 10.44
CA GLU A 125 -6.83 4.58 11.64
C GLU A 125 -7.58 5.87 11.30
N GLN A 126 -7.11 6.62 10.30
CA GLN A 126 -7.80 7.82 9.80
C GLN A 126 -9.17 7.47 9.22
N ALA A 127 -9.25 6.40 8.42
CA ALA A 127 -10.51 5.94 7.83
C ALA A 127 -11.53 5.57 8.89
N LEU A 128 -11.12 4.80 9.91
CA LEU A 128 -11.97 4.48 11.05
C LEU A 128 -12.36 5.73 11.83
N TYR A 129 -11.43 6.65 12.05
CA TYR A 129 -11.69 7.85 12.85
C TYR A 129 -12.74 8.72 12.16
N SER A 130 -12.53 9.00 10.87
CA SER A 130 -13.46 9.78 10.06
C SER A 130 -14.83 9.10 9.94
N LYS A 131 -14.88 7.78 9.82
CA LYS A 131 -16.13 7.03 9.65
C LYS A 131 -16.93 6.86 10.93
N TYR A 132 -16.26 6.75 12.08
CA TYR A 132 -16.89 6.25 13.30
C TYR A 132 -16.75 7.16 14.52
N LEU A 133 -15.66 7.92 14.63
CA LEU A 133 -15.37 8.74 15.81
C LEU A 133 -15.73 10.21 15.60
N ASN A 134 -15.53 10.72 14.39
CA ASN A 134 -15.75 12.13 14.06
C ASN A 134 -17.20 12.61 14.26
N LEU A 135 -18.16 11.69 14.45
CA LEU A 135 -19.57 12.00 14.55
C LEU A 135 -20.24 11.62 15.88
N SER A 136 -19.59 10.87 16.79
CA SER A 136 -20.34 10.26 17.91
C SER A 136 -19.54 9.86 19.17
N TYR A 137 -18.25 10.22 19.29
CA TYR A 137 -17.44 9.69 20.42
C TYR A 137 -17.98 10.06 21.81
N GLU A 138 -18.62 11.22 21.94
CA GLU A 138 -19.22 11.70 23.20
C GLU A 138 -20.47 10.89 23.63
N HIS A 139 -21.04 10.08 22.74
CA HIS A 139 -22.22 9.24 22.98
C HIS A 139 -21.83 7.79 23.31
N LEU A 140 -20.54 7.46 23.32
CA LEU A 140 -20.05 6.12 23.63
C LEU A 140 -20.09 5.86 25.14
N THR A 141 -20.67 4.73 25.53
CA THR A 141 -20.46 4.17 26.87
C THR A 141 -18.99 3.78 27.07
N ASN A 142 -18.54 3.69 28.33
CA ASN A 142 -17.19 3.23 28.64
C ASN A 142 -16.86 1.87 28.02
N LYS A 143 -17.82 0.95 27.96
CA LYS A 143 -17.62 -0.38 27.33
C LYS A 143 -17.38 -0.25 25.83
N GLN A 144 -18.13 0.62 25.13
CA GLN A 144 -17.96 0.88 23.70
C GLN A 144 -16.63 1.58 23.42
N TRP A 145 -16.25 2.57 24.23
CA TRP A 145 -14.97 3.25 24.12
C TRP A 145 -13.78 2.30 24.30
N LEU A 146 -13.84 1.40 25.29
CA LEU A 146 -12.81 0.38 25.49
C LEU A 146 -12.76 -0.65 24.35
N GLY A 147 -13.93 -1.07 23.85
CA GLY A 147 -14.02 -1.96 22.69
C GLY A 147 -13.37 -1.34 21.45
N LEU A 148 -13.68 -0.08 21.17
CA LEU A 148 -13.10 0.64 20.04
C LEU A 148 -11.58 0.81 20.18
N GLN A 149 -11.09 1.21 21.35
CA GLN A 149 -9.64 1.26 21.60
C GLN A 149 -8.97 -0.09 21.38
N SER A 150 -9.62 -1.19 21.79
CA SER A 150 -9.11 -2.53 21.55
C SER A 150 -9.03 -2.89 20.07
N ILE A 151 -10.00 -2.44 19.25
CA ILE A 151 -9.98 -2.62 17.80
C ILE A 151 -8.84 -1.81 17.18
N TYR A 152 -8.71 -0.53 17.54
CA TYR A 152 -7.61 0.31 17.06
C TYR A 152 -6.23 -0.28 17.40
N ALA A 153 -6.05 -0.74 18.64
CA ALA A 153 -4.80 -1.34 19.09
C ALA A 153 -4.47 -2.67 18.39
N SER A 154 -5.47 -3.37 17.83
CA SER A 154 -5.24 -4.65 17.14
C SER A 154 -4.91 -4.49 15.66
N ILE A 155 -5.26 -3.37 15.02
CA ILE A 155 -5.08 -3.15 13.58
C ILE A 155 -3.66 -3.46 13.10
N PRO A 156 -2.58 -2.94 13.73
CA PRO A 156 -1.24 -3.15 13.20
C PRO A 156 -0.84 -4.62 13.08
N SER A 157 -1.25 -5.46 14.04
CA SER A 157 -0.96 -6.89 14.03
C SER A 157 -2.01 -7.73 13.31
N ALA A 158 -3.25 -7.25 13.22
CA ALA A 158 -4.35 -7.96 12.58
C ALA A 158 -4.39 -7.77 11.06
N LEU A 159 -3.87 -6.64 10.54
CA LEU A 159 -3.94 -6.26 9.13
C LEU A 159 -2.56 -6.10 8.49
N THR A 160 -1.52 -6.68 9.08
CA THR A 160 -0.17 -6.74 8.47
C THR A 160 0.32 -8.17 8.44
N ARG A 161 0.79 -8.61 7.27
CA ARG A 161 1.43 -9.91 7.03
C ARG A 161 2.79 -9.70 6.39
N VAL A 162 3.78 -10.43 6.92
CA VAL A 162 5.09 -10.57 6.28
C VAL A 162 5.15 -11.92 5.57
N ILE A 163 5.58 -11.93 4.31
CA ILE A 163 5.87 -13.13 3.53
C ILE A 163 7.36 -13.15 3.21
N HIS A 164 7.97 -14.34 3.22
CA HIS A 164 9.38 -14.44 2.86
C HIS A 164 9.60 -14.23 1.36
N GLY A 165 10.55 -13.37 1.01
CA GLY A 165 10.85 -13.00 -0.37
C GLY A 165 11.27 -11.55 -0.45
N ASN A 166 11.22 -10.98 -1.65
CA ASN A 166 11.54 -9.57 -1.89
C ASN A 166 10.38 -8.83 -2.58
N HIS A 167 10.60 -7.72 -3.28
CA HIS A 167 9.54 -6.99 -3.98
C HIS A 167 8.63 -7.88 -4.86
N TRP A 168 9.20 -8.98 -5.38
CA TRP A 168 8.51 -9.97 -6.19
C TRP A 168 8.15 -11.26 -5.42
N PHE A 169 7.99 -11.23 -4.10
CA PHE A 169 7.72 -12.39 -3.23
C PHE A 169 6.55 -13.28 -3.69
N PHE A 170 5.69 -12.79 -4.59
CA PHE A 170 4.54 -13.50 -5.14
C PHE A 170 4.84 -14.31 -6.42
N ILE A 171 6.07 -14.29 -6.95
CA ILE A 171 6.46 -15.10 -8.11
C ILE A 171 7.07 -16.43 -7.68
N GLY A 172 7.05 -17.41 -8.60
CA GLY A 172 7.49 -18.79 -8.28
C GLY A 172 6.43 -19.57 -7.50
N GLU A 173 6.66 -20.87 -7.31
CA GLU A 173 5.64 -21.75 -6.72
C GLU A 173 5.41 -21.44 -5.24
N ASN A 174 6.48 -21.25 -4.49
CA ASN A 174 6.41 -21.05 -3.04
C ASN A 174 5.82 -19.67 -2.71
N GLY A 175 6.33 -18.63 -3.37
CA GLY A 175 5.87 -17.26 -3.24
C GLY A 175 4.38 -17.13 -3.57
N ALA A 176 3.99 -17.56 -4.77
CA ALA A 176 2.59 -17.50 -5.21
C ALA A 176 1.63 -18.25 -4.28
N ARG A 177 2.03 -19.43 -3.77
CA ARG A 177 1.22 -20.20 -2.82
C ARG A 177 1.04 -19.47 -1.49
N GLN A 178 2.12 -18.93 -0.93
CA GLN A 178 2.07 -18.18 0.32
C GLN A 178 1.25 -16.89 0.17
N THR A 179 1.43 -16.15 -0.93
CA THR A 179 0.64 -14.95 -1.21
C THR A 179 -0.84 -15.28 -1.36
N ALA A 180 -1.20 -16.33 -2.09
CA ALA A 180 -2.60 -16.72 -2.25
C ALA A 180 -3.25 -17.11 -0.90
N GLN A 181 -2.52 -17.81 -0.04
CA GLN A 181 -2.98 -18.13 1.31
C GLN A 181 -3.14 -16.86 2.17
N ALA A 182 -2.13 -15.99 2.17
CA ALA A 182 -2.16 -14.74 2.91
C ALA A 182 -3.32 -13.84 2.48
N ILE A 183 -3.63 -13.75 1.19
CA ILE A 183 -4.80 -13.00 0.71
C ILE A 183 -6.09 -13.53 1.36
N GLN A 184 -6.30 -14.84 1.41
CA GLN A 184 -7.49 -15.42 2.03
C GLN A 184 -7.54 -15.16 3.54
N GLU A 185 -6.41 -15.27 4.23
CA GLU A 185 -6.30 -15.00 5.66
C GLU A 185 -6.56 -13.53 5.98
N GLU A 186 -5.97 -12.61 5.21
CA GLU A 186 -6.12 -11.18 5.42
C GLU A 186 -7.51 -10.67 5.01
N GLU A 187 -8.15 -11.27 4.00
CA GLU A 187 -9.57 -11.03 3.74
C GLU A 187 -10.42 -11.38 4.97
N GLN A 188 -10.15 -12.52 5.63
CA GLN A 188 -10.85 -12.90 6.86
C GLN A 188 -10.55 -11.93 8.00
N SER A 189 -9.30 -11.48 8.16
CA SER A 189 -8.91 -10.47 9.15
C SER A 189 -9.68 -9.17 8.97
N VAL A 190 -9.75 -8.65 7.73
CA VAL A 190 -10.52 -7.43 7.40
C VAL A 190 -12.00 -7.63 7.71
N HIS A 191 -12.59 -8.78 7.36
CA HIS A 191 -13.99 -9.07 7.67
C HIS A 191 -14.24 -9.14 9.18
N LYS A 192 -13.34 -9.76 9.94
CA LYS A 192 -13.44 -9.84 11.40
C LYS A 192 -13.44 -8.45 12.03
N ILE A 193 -12.52 -7.57 11.63
CA ILE A 193 -12.50 -6.18 12.13
C ILE A 193 -13.80 -5.44 11.78
N LYS A 194 -14.32 -5.59 10.55
CA LYS A 194 -15.61 -5.01 10.15
C LYS A 194 -16.79 -5.54 10.97
N GLN A 195 -16.77 -6.83 11.33
CA GLN A 195 -17.79 -7.44 12.19
C GLN A 195 -17.69 -6.92 13.63
N GLU A 196 -16.48 -6.79 14.17
CA GLU A 196 -16.26 -6.22 15.52
C GLU A 196 -16.76 -4.77 15.59
N LEU A 197 -16.50 -3.98 14.55
CA LEU A 197 -17.01 -2.62 14.39
C LEU A 197 -18.53 -2.54 14.25
N THR A 198 -19.23 -3.63 13.97
CA THR A 198 -20.70 -3.64 13.82
C THR A 198 -21.39 -4.49 14.90
N ASN A 199 -20.63 -5.06 15.84
CA ASN A 199 -21.12 -6.08 16.77
C ASN A 199 -22.22 -5.54 17.73
N PRO A 200 -23.41 -6.19 17.77
CA PRO A 200 -24.53 -5.88 18.68
C PRO A 200 -24.16 -5.78 20.16
N ALA A 201 -23.16 -6.55 20.63
CA ALA A 201 -22.70 -6.53 22.01
C ALA A 201 -22.11 -5.16 22.44
N TYR A 202 -21.78 -4.31 21.45
CA TYR A 202 -21.42 -2.90 21.59
C TYR A 202 -22.49 -1.95 21.00
N ASN A 203 -23.61 -2.47 20.49
CA ASN A 203 -24.61 -1.73 19.70
C ASN A 203 -26.06 -1.82 20.23
N ASN A 204 -26.31 -2.53 21.33
CA ASN A 204 -27.64 -2.65 21.93
C ASN A 204 -28.03 -1.36 22.68
N ASP A 205 -28.52 -0.36 21.93
CA ASP A 205 -29.81 0.29 22.14
C ASP A 205 -30.08 1.44 21.15
N GLU A 206 -29.09 1.97 20.42
CA GLU A 206 -29.31 2.86 19.27
C GLU A 206 -28.24 2.75 18.17
N GLY A 207 -27.43 1.68 18.19
CA GLY A 207 -26.43 1.35 17.18
C GLY A 207 -25.58 2.51 16.68
N ILE A 208 -24.46 2.75 17.37
CA ILE A 208 -23.43 3.74 17.03
C ILE A 208 -22.96 3.62 15.57
N PHE A 209 -23.06 2.42 15.00
CA PHE A 209 -22.59 2.12 13.65
C PHE A 209 -23.71 1.94 12.61
N THR A 210 -24.98 2.09 13.02
CA THR A 210 -26.16 1.95 12.13
C THR A 210 -26.83 3.27 11.76
N ARG A 211 -26.35 4.41 12.28
CA ARG A 211 -26.76 5.75 11.80
C ARG A 211 -25.67 6.41 10.97
N ILE A 212 -25.32 5.77 9.86
CA ILE A 212 -24.76 6.48 8.70
C ILE A 212 -25.73 6.19 7.55
N LYS A 213 -26.70 7.09 7.38
CA LYS A 213 -27.45 7.23 6.13
C LYS A 213 -26.86 8.42 5.38
#